data_AF-A0A821Q035-F1
#
_entry.id   AF-A0A821Q035-F1
#
_cell.length_a   1.000
_cell.length_b   1.000
_cell.length_c   1.000
_cell.angle_alpha   90.00
_cell.angle_beta   90.00
_cell.angle_gamma   90.00
#
_symmetry.space_group_name_H-M   'P 1'
#
loop_
_entity.id
_entity.type
_entity.pdbx_description
1 polymer ?
#
loop_
_entity_poly.entity_id
_entity_poly.type
_entity_poly.pdbx_seq_one_letter_code
_entity_poly.pdbx_strand_id
1 'polypeptide(L)'
;MLIEGGFPGSTLLKPGHKSILNEFYGNQNQQWTLMYKASRHGFDAASFHSHCDQDGETITIIQSNNGYLFGGYTSVPWSSSGDFESDATAFLFTLTNPHAISPTKYSVVKQFVPYAVCHNGGFGPTFGCGLDLYVATDKRILNKLRGHIDKFDIPKEFPYKESFSDLDVLIVCPSSTNILKLIKGLFNPKALYHNGGGYSFDFELFQID
;
A
#
# COMPACT_ATOMS: atom_id res chain seq x y z
N MET A 1 -14.29 3.33 24.11
CA MET A 1 -14.68 2.02 23.56
C MET A 1 -13.58 1.62 22.58
N LEU A 2 -12.61 0.82 23.04
CA LEU A 2 -11.50 0.34 22.23
C LEU A 2 -12.03 -0.81 21.36
N ILE A 3 -11.89 -0.68 20.04
CA ILE A 3 -12.29 -1.73 19.10
C ILE A 3 -11.19 -2.79 19.16
N GLU A 4 -11.38 -3.83 19.97
CA GLU A 4 -10.43 -4.94 20.05
C GLU A 4 -10.29 -5.65 18.71
N GLY A 5 -9.05 -5.72 18.20
CA GLY A 5 -8.64 -6.62 17.12
C GLY A 5 -8.59 -6.03 15.71
N GLY A 6 -9.16 -4.86 15.46
CA GLY A 6 -9.12 -4.20 14.14
C GLY A 6 -7.83 -3.41 13.90
N PHE A 7 -7.60 -3.01 12.64
CA PHE A 7 -6.55 -2.06 12.29
C PHE A 7 -7.04 -0.65 12.64
N PRO A 8 -6.34 0.11 13.52
CA PRO A 8 -6.80 1.44 13.93
C PRO A 8 -7.08 2.34 12.72
N GLY A 9 -8.32 2.83 12.61
CA GLY A 9 -8.78 3.70 11.52
C GLY A 9 -9.23 3.00 10.24
N SER A 10 -8.93 1.71 10.06
CA SER A 10 -9.44 0.92 8.94
C SER A 10 -10.88 0.49 9.21
N THR A 11 -11.73 0.64 8.21
CA THR A 11 -13.11 0.12 8.23
C THR A 11 -13.27 -1.13 7.38
N LEU A 12 -12.24 -1.49 6.60
CA LEU A 12 -12.30 -2.61 5.66
C LEU A 12 -12.00 -3.95 6.34
N LEU A 13 -11.16 -3.93 7.37
CA LEU A 13 -10.61 -5.14 7.96
C LEU A 13 -11.31 -5.53 9.27
N LYS A 14 -11.80 -6.76 9.31
CA LYS A 14 -12.30 -7.42 10.53
C LYS A 14 -11.14 -8.01 11.34
N PRO A 15 -11.30 -8.28 12.65
CA PRO A 15 -10.23 -8.81 13.49
C PRO A 15 -9.52 -10.05 12.94
N GLY A 16 -10.25 -10.98 12.33
CA GLY A 16 -9.67 -12.19 11.73
C GLY A 16 -8.75 -11.92 10.53
N HIS A 17 -8.94 -10.83 9.80
CA HIS A 17 -8.09 -10.49 8.65
C HIS A 17 -6.67 -10.12 9.08
N LYS A 18 -6.49 -9.51 10.26
CA LYS A 18 -5.16 -9.13 10.75
C LYS A 18 -4.23 -10.33 10.90
N SER A 19 -4.74 -11.42 11.49
CA SER A 19 -3.97 -12.65 11.67
C SER A 19 -3.49 -13.23 10.34
N ILE A 20 -4.37 -13.25 9.34
CA ILE A 20 -4.05 -13.77 8.00
C ILE A 20 -3.00 -12.89 7.32
N LEU A 21 -3.16 -11.57 7.36
CA LEU A 21 -2.19 -10.64 6.77
C LEU A 21 -0.82 -10.72 7.45
N ASN A 22 -0.80 -10.90 8.78
CA ASN A 22 0.43 -11.12 9.56
C ASN A 22 1.11 -12.45 9.20
N GLU A 23 0.32 -13.50 8.94
CA GLU A 23 0.83 -14.79 8.44
C GLU A 23 1.43 -14.64 7.04
N PHE A 24 0.75 -13.95 6.13
CA PHE A 24 1.25 -13.71 4.77
C PHE A 24 2.56 -12.93 4.76
N TYR A 25 2.67 -11.93 5.64
CA TYR A 25 3.87 -11.13 5.86
C TYR A 25 5.00 -11.93 6.53
N GLY A 26 4.68 -12.95 7.32
CA GLY A 26 5.66 -13.79 8.02
C GLY A 26 6.00 -13.34 9.45
N ASN A 27 5.21 -12.43 10.03
CA ASN A 27 5.33 -12.01 11.43
C ASN A 27 3.95 -11.89 12.09
N GLN A 28 3.61 -12.86 12.94
CA GLN A 28 2.32 -12.94 13.64
C GLN A 28 2.02 -11.72 14.53
N ASN A 29 3.06 -11.04 15.02
CA ASN A 29 2.93 -9.86 15.88
C ASN A 29 2.99 -8.54 15.12
N GLN A 30 2.97 -8.57 13.78
CA GLN A 30 3.09 -7.38 12.96
C GLN A 30 2.00 -6.35 13.28
N GLN A 31 2.43 -5.10 13.43
CA GLN A 31 1.56 -3.95 13.57
C GLN A 31 1.60 -3.10 12.31
N TRP A 32 0.47 -2.49 12.02
CA TRP A 32 0.29 -1.74 10.79
C TRP A 32 -0.35 -0.41 11.14
N THR A 33 0.09 0.66 10.49
CA THR A 33 -0.55 1.97 10.61
C THR A 33 -1.24 2.34 9.31
N LEU A 34 -2.50 2.76 9.40
CA LEU A 34 -3.20 3.36 8.26
C LEU A 34 -2.56 4.70 7.89
N MET A 35 -2.05 4.80 6.66
CA MET A 35 -1.47 6.02 6.11
C MET A 35 -2.39 6.67 5.07
N TYR A 36 -3.10 5.86 4.29
CA TYR A 36 -4.00 6.34 3.25
C TYR A 36 -5.30 5.55 3.21
N LYS A 37 -6.42 6.25 3.02
CA LYS A 37 -7.75 5.69 2.84
C LYS A 37 -8.48 6.47 1.76
N ALA A 38 -8.84 5.81 0.66
CA ALA A 38 -9.35 6.49 -0.53
C ALA A 38 -10.67 7.23 -0.26
N SER A 39 -11.59 6.62 0.50
CA SER A 39 -12.85 7.27 0.90
C SER A 39 -12.68 8.51 1.79
N ARG A 40 -11.53 8.66 2.45
CA ARG A 40 -11.20 9.80 3.31
C ARG A 40 -10.34 10.85 2.60
N HIS A 41 -9.38 10.42 1.79
CA HIS A 41 -8.35 11.29 1.22
C HIS A 41 -8.56 11.63 -0.26
N GLY A 42 -9.46 10.94 -0.96
CA GLY A 42 -9.60 11.04 -2.41
C GLY A 42 -9.17 9.74 -3.09
N PHE A 43 -9.64 9.53 -4.32
CA PHE A 43 -9.36 8.31 -5.09
C PHE A 43 -8.34 8.52 -6.22
N ASP A 44 -7.87 9.76 -6.39
CA ASP A 44 -6.88 10.11 -7.39
C ASP A 44 -5.46 9.71 -6.97
N ALA A 45 -4.59 9.57 -7.98
CA ALA A 45 -3.20 9.16 -7.80
C ALA A 45 -2.40 10.18 -6.96
N ALA A 46 -2.68 11.47 -7.10
CA ALA A 46 -2.01 12.52 -6.33
C ALA A 46 -2.28 12.36 -4.83
N SER A 47 -3.51 12.01 -4.45
CA SER A 47 -3.88 11.71 -3.07
C SER A 47 -3.16 10.47 -2.53
N PHE A 48 -3.01 9.42 -3.34
CA PHE A 48 -2.20 8.26 -2.95
C PHE A 48 -0.72 8.62 -2.77
N HIS A 49 -0.08 9.20 -3.78
CA HIS A 49 1.36 9.50 -3.77
C HIS A 49 1.75 10.51 -2.69
N SER A 50 0.92 11.53 -2.43
CA SER A 50 1.16 12.48 -1.34
C SER A 50 1.16 11.86 0.06
N HIS A 51 0.52 10.69 0.24
CA HIS A 51 0.47 9.98 1.51
C HIS A 51 1.43 8.79 1.58
N CYS A 52 1.80 8.20 0.45
CA CYS A 52 2.48 6.89 0.41
C CYS A 52 3.90 6.92 -0.14
N ASP A 53 4.30 7.95 -0.88
CA ASP A 53 5.65 8.00 -1.46
C ASP A 53 6.72 8.12 -0.37
N GLN A 54 7.85 7.45 -0.59
CA GLN A 54 9.04 7.41 0.27
C GLN A 54 8.82 6.83 1.68
N ASP A 55 7.61 6.42 1.99
CA ASP A 55 7.31 5.65 3.18
C ASP A 55 7.64 4.17 2.95
N GLY A 56 7.92 3.43 4.03
CA GLY A 56 8.45 2.07 3.99
C GLY A 56 7.53 1.01 3.39
N GLU A 57 7.73 -0.25 3.80
CA GLU A 57 6.94 -1.39 3.32
C GLU A 57 5.44 -1.16 3.53
N THR A 58 4.62 -1.46 2.52
CA THR A 58 3.18 -1.23 2.56
C THR A 58 2.37 -2.45 2.19
N ILE A 59 1.18 -2.53 2.76
CA ILE A 59 0.12 -3.42 2.30
C ILE A 59 -1.08 -2.58 1.84
N THR A 60 -1.49 -2.82 0.60
CA THR A 60 -2.68 -2.25 -0.01
C THR A 60 -3.84 -3.24 0.18
N ILE A 61 -4.96 -2.77 0.71
CA ILE A 61 -6.20 -3.53 0.85
C ILE A 61 -7.30 -2.81 0.08
N ILE A 62 -7.95 -3.52 -0.82
CA ILE A 62 -8.99 -2.99 -1.68
C ILE A 62 -10.30 -3.69 -1.34
N GLN A 63 -11.38 -2.91 -1.18
CA GLN A 63 -12.72 -3.44 -1.05
C GLN A 63 -13.49 -3.21 -2.34
N SER A 64 -13.89 -4.29 -3.00
CA SER A 64 -14.72 -4.18 -4.19
C SER A 64 -16.13 -3.69 -3.88
N ASN A 65 -16.89 -3.29 -4.91
CA ASN A 65 -18.31 -2.93 -4.72
C ASN A 65 -19.17 -4.10 -4.20
N ASN A 66 -18.71 -5.34 -4.41
CA ASN A 66 -19.36 -6.55 -3.88
C ASN A 66 -18.87 -6.93 -2.48
N GLY A 67 -18.02 -6.10 -1.86
CA GLY A 67 -17.48 -6.32 -0.52
C GLY A 67 -16.30 -7.28 -0.45
N TYR A 68 -15.73 -7.69 -1.60
CA TYR A 68 -14.56 -8.57 -1.63
C TYR A 68 -13.28 -7.81 -1.26
N LEU A 69 -12.40 -8.47 -0.50
CA LEU A 69 -11.14 -7.93 0.00
C LEU A 69 -9.96 -8.65 -0.63
N PHE A 70 -9.10 -7.89 -1.29
CA PHE A 70 -7.87 -8.35 -1.94
C PHE A 70 -6.87 -7.19 -2.02
N GLY A 71 -5.66 -7.46 -2.48
CA GLY A 71 -4.67 -6.40 -2.64
C GLY A 71 -3.27 -6.94 -2.86
N GLY A 72 -2.29 -6.15 -2.45
CA GLY A 72 -0.87 -6.45 -2.64
C GLY A 72 0.01 -5.85 -1.55
N TYR A 73 1.17 -6.47 -1.38
CA TYR A 73 2.24 -6.03 -0.50
C TYR A 73 3.50 -5.76 -1.33
N THR A 74 4.25 -4.74 -0.92
CA THR A 74 5.61 -4.49 -1.39
C THR A 74 6.51 -4.06 -0.23
N SER A 75 7.75 -4.52 -0.24
CA SER A 75 8.81 -4.04 0.65
C SER A 75 9.48 -2.76 0.12
N VAL A 76 9.21 -2.37 -1.11
CA VAL A 76 9.83 -1.21 -1.75
C VAL A 76 8.98 0.03 -1.46
N PRO A 77 9.57 1.12 -0.96
CA PRO A 77 8.89 2.41 -0.82
C PRO A 77 8.31 2.89 -2.15
N TRP A 78 7.05 3.31 -2.16
CA TRP A 78 6.45 3.91 -3.35
C TRP A 78 7.19 5.19 -3.76
N SER A 79 7.12 5.49 -5.06
CA SER A 79 7.55 6.76 -5.60
C SER A 79 6.69 7.11 -6.81
N SER A 80 6.99 8.26 -7.41
CA SER A 80 6.38 8.72 -8.65
C SER A 80 7.36 8.71 -9.83
N SER A 81 8.38 7.83 -9.82
CA SER A 81 9.46 7.81 -10.82
C SER A 81 9.00 7.47 -12.24
N GLY A 82 7.91 6.72 -12.39
CA GLY A 82 7.47 6.17 -13.67
C GLY A 82 8.06 4.79 -14.00
N ASP A 83 9.01 4.31 -13.18
CA ASP A 83 9.73 3.07 -13.42
C ASP A 83 9.06 1.85 -12.77
N PHE A 84 9.54 0.66 -13.16
CA PHE A 84 9.29 -0.56 -12.42
C PHE A 84 10.36 -0.76 -11.37
N GLU A 85 9.95 -1.21 -10.20
CA GLU A 85 10.86 -1.56 -9.12
C GLU A 85 10.95 -3.06 -8.88
N SER A 86 12.15 -3.46 -8.48
CA SER A 86 12.46 -4.85 -8.17
C SER A 86 12.05 -5.18 -6.74
N ASP A 87 11.17 -6.17 -6.57
CA ASP A 87 10.79 -6.66 -5.24
C ASP A 87 10.55 -8.17 -5.28
N ALA A 88 11.46 -8.94 -4.68
CA ALA A 88 11.34 -10.40 -4.60
C ALA A 88 10.37 -10.87 -3.51
N THR A 89 9.99 -9.97 -2.61
CA THR A 89 9.08 -10.23 -1.50
C THR A 89 7.66 -9.76 -1.78
N ALA A 90 7.45 -9.02 -2.87
CA ALA A 90 6.14 -8.59 -3.31
C ALA A 90 5.20 -9.79 -3.50
N PHE A 91 3.96 -9.60 -3.07
CA PHE A 91 2.91 -10.59 -3.26
C PHE A 91 1.56 -9.92 -3.44
N LEU A 92 0.69 -10.59 -4.17
CA LEU A 92 -0.73 -10.30 -4.20
C LEU A 92 -1.47 -11.23 -3.25
N PHE A 93 -2.67 -10.86 -2.83
CA PHE A 93 -3.49 -11.71 -2.00
C PHE A 93 -4.99 -11.51 -2.23
N THR A 94 -5.76 -12.53 -1.88
CA THR A 94 -7.19 -12.43 -1.63
C THR A 94 -7.48 -12.81 -0.18
N LEU A 95 -8.36 -12.07 0.49
CA LEU A 95 -8.94 -12.44 1.78
C LEU A 95 -10.35 -12.99 1.60
N THR A 96 -11.13 -12.39 0.69
CA THR A 96 -12.47 -12.88 0.31
C THR A 96 -12.67 -12.64 -1.19
N ASN A 97 -13.34 -13.54 -1.89
CA ASN A 97 -13.52 -13.47 -3.35
C ASN A 97 -14.84 -14.14 -3.76
N PRO A 98 -15.34 -13.88 -4.99
CA PRO A 98 -16.60 -14.45 -5.47
C PRO A 98 -16.60 -15.97 -5.65
N HIS A 99 -15.43 -16.61 -5.60
CA HIS A 99 -15.27 -18.05 -5.81
C HIS A 99 -15.10 -18.83 -4.50
N ALA A 100 -15.26 -18.17 -3.35
CA ALA A 100 -15.07 -18.76 -2.02
C ALA A 100 -13.71 -19.47 -1.84
N ILE A 101 -12.68 -19.03 -2.59
CA ILE A 101 -11.31 -19.49 -2.41
C ILE A 101 -10.85 -19.01 -1.03
N SER A 102 -10.25 -19.91 -0.25
CA SER A 102 -9.64 -19.55 1.04
C SER A 102 -8.66 -18.38 0.88
N PRO A 103 -8.41 -17.60 1.95
CA PRO A 103 -7.40 -16.55 1.89
C PRO A 103 -6.09 -17.10 1.32
N THR A 104 -5.59 -16.48 0.26
CA THR A 104 -4.45 -16.99 -0.52
C THR A 104 -3.48 -15.87 -0.83
N LYS A 105 -2.19 -16.19 -0.72
CA LYS A 105 -1.06 -15.35 -1.13
C LYS A 105 -0.48 -15.84 -2.46
N TYR A 106 -0.21 -14.92 -3.37
CA TYR A 106 0.41 -15.14 -4.67
C TYR A 106 1.74 -14.41 -4.72
N SER A 107 2.84 -15.17 -4.67
CA SER A 107 4.18 -14.59 -4.74
C SER A 107 4.52 -14.12 -6.15
N VAL A 108 5.43 -13.15 -6.25
CA VAL A 108 6.04 -12.80 -7.54
C VAL A 108 6.82 -13.99 -8.10
N VAL A 109 6.64 -14.26 -9.39
CA VAL A 109 7.39 -15.28 -10.11
C VAL A 109 8.81 -14.76 -10.34
N LYS A 110 9.83 -15.58 -10.07
CA LYS A 110 11.25 -15.20 -10.04
C LYS A 110 11.72 -14.35 -11.22
N GLN A 111 11.27 -14.67 -12.44
CA GLN A 111 11.66 -13.97 -13.66
C GLN A 111 11.08 -12.55 -13.80
N PHE A 112 10.07 -12.20 -12.99
CA PHE A 112 9.40 -10.90 -13.00
C PHE A 112 9.66 -10.06 -11.75
N VAL A 113 10.58 -10.51 -10.88
CA VAL A 113 11.03 -9.74 -9.72
C VAL A 113 11.41 -8.30 -10.09
N PRO A 114 12.16 -8.02 -11.18
CA PRO A 114 12.50 -6.64 -11.58
C PRO A 114 11.30 -5.77 -11.99
N TYR A 115 10.12 -6.36 -12.08
CA TYR A 115 8.89 -5.75 -12.60
C TYR A 115 7.72 -5.90 -11.61
N ALA A 116 8.04 -6.08 -10.32
CA ALA A 116 7.07 -6.46 -9.30
C ALA A 116 6.08 -5.34 -8.97
N VAL A 117 6.52 -4.08 -9.03
CA VAL A 117 5.73 -2.89 -8.69
C VAL A 117 6.01 -1.76 -9.69
N CYS A 118 4.99 -0.97 -10.02
CA CYS A 118 5.10 0.17 -10.94
C CYS A 118 4.88 1.48 -10.19
N HIS A 119 5.82 2.41 -10.33
CA HIS A 119 5.86 3.69 -9.60
C HIS A 119 5.40 4.87 -10.48
N ASN A 120 4.40 4.64 -11.33
CA ASN A 120 3.88 5.69 -12.19
C ASN A 120 3.03 6.69 -11.40
N GLY A 121 3.45 7.95 -11.35
CA GLY A 121 2.75 9.02 -10.62
C GLY A 121 1.31 9.32 -11.08
N GLY A 122 0.90 8.81 -12.25
CA GLY A 122 -0.48 8.90 -12.74
C GLY A 122 -1.41 7.83 -12.19
N PHE A 123 -0.88 6.86 -11.45
CA PHE A 123 -1.54 5.63 -11.02
C PHE A 123 -1.64 5.55 -9.49
N GLY A 124 -2.59 4.77 -8.97
CA GLY A 124 -2.56 4.35 -7.58
C GLY A 124 -1.55 3.20 -7.37
N PRO A 125 -1.68 2.43 -6.27
CA PRO A 125 -0.85 1.26 -6.05
C PRO A 125 -0.97 0.27 -7.22
N THR A 126 0.18 -0.15 -7.75
CA THR A 126 0.28 -0.93 -8.98
C THR A 126 1.32 -2.05 -8.86
N PHE A 127 0.87 -3.28 -9.11
CA PHE A 127 1.67 -4.49 -9.00
C PHE A 127 1.75 -5.23 -10.33
N GLY A 128 2.98 -5.64 -10.70
CA GLY A 128 3.30 -6.38 -11.90
C GLY A 128 3.37 -5.51 -13.17
N CYS A 129 4.32 -5.77 -14.07
CA CYS A 129 4.37 -5.13 -15.40
C CYS A 129 3.22 -5.48 -16.33
N GLY A 130 2.43 -6.49 -15.96
CA GLY A 130 1.14 -6.77 -16.58
C GLY A 130 0.01 -5.85 -16.12
N LEU A 131 0.23 -4.98 -15.12
CA LEU A 131 -0.87 -4.40 -14.34
C LEU A 131 -1.76 -5.51 -13.79
N ASP A 132 -1.14 -6.47 -13.11
CA ASP A 132 -1.83 -7.64 -12.55
C ASP A 132 -2.78 -7.22 -11.44
N LEU A 133 -2.42 -6.13 -10.74
CA LEU A 133 -3.33 -5.31 -9.96
C LEU A 133 -2.97 -3.83 -10.15
N TYR A 134 -3.87 -3.04 -10.71
CA TYR A 134 -3.70 -1.59 -10.87
C TYR A 134 -4.97 -0.84 -10.46
N VAL A 135 -4.81 0.18 -9.60
CA VAL A 135 -5.87 1.09 -9.18
C VAL A 135 -5.82 2.39 -9.98
N ALA A 136 -6.81 2.57 -10.86
CA ALA A 136 -6.97 3.80 -11.63
C ALA A 136 -7.65 4.91 -10.84
N THR A 137 -7.43 6.15 -11.28
CA THR A 137 -7.92 7.38 -10.66
C THR A 137 -9.45 7.54 -10.66
N ASP A 138 -10.18 6.70 -11.42
CA ASP A 138 -11.63 6.73 -11.57
C ASP A 138 -12.36 5.58 -10.84
N LYS A 139 -11.76 5.06 -9.76
CA LYS A 139 -12.27 3.93 -8.96
C LYS A 139 -12.39 2.60 -9.72
N ARG A 140 -11.56 2.42 -10.74
CA ARG A 140 -11.49 1.17 -11.51
C ARG A 140 -10.23 0.42 -11.17
N ILE A 141 -10.39 -0.87 -10.92
CA ILE A 141 -9.30 -1.83 -10.92
C ILE A 141 -9.27 -2.46 -12.30
N LEU A 142 -8.11 -2.39 -12.93
CA LEU A 142 -7.87 -3.05 -14.20
C LEU A 142 -6.83 -4.14 -13.96
N ASN A 143 -7.23 -5.39 -14.16
CA ASN A 143 -6.32 -6.52 -14.17
C ASN A 143 -6.09 -6.89 -15.63
N LYS A 144 -4.95 -6.51 -16.22
CA LYS A 144 -4.67 -6.91 -17.61
C LYS A 144 -4.05 -8.31 -17.62
N LEU A 145 -4.82 -9.32 -17.20
CA LEU A 145 -4.50 -10.75 -17.32
C LEU A 145 -4.44 -11.26 -18.78
N ARG A 146 -4.42 -10.37 -19.78
CA ARG A 146 -4.39 -10.73 -21.20
C ARG A 146 -3.06 -10.31 -21.82
N GLY A 147 -2.06 -11.16 -21.63
CA GLY A 147 -0.72 -11.03 -22.21
C GLY A 147 0.29 -12.04 -21.66
N HIS A 148 0.14 -13.29 -22.10
CA HIS A 148 1.08 -14.42 -22.11
C HIS A 148 1.87 -14.89 -20.88
N ILE A 149 1.99 -14.15 -19.77
CA ILE A 149 2.71 -14.68 -18.60
C ILE A 149 2.14 -14.07 -17.31
N ASP A 150 1.63 -14.90 -16.40
CA ASP A 150 1.21 -14.44 -15.08
C ASP A 150 2.48 -14.08 -14.27
N LYS A 151 2.61 -12.84 -13.79
CA LYS A 151 3.82 -12.39 -13.06
C LYS A 151 3.71 -12.67 -11.56
N PHE A 152 2.48 -12.80 -11.10
CA PHE A 152 2.09 -13.42 -9.85
C PHE A 152 1.29 -14.68 -10.19
N ASP A 153 1.36 -15.71 -9.35
CA ASP A 153 0.68 -17.00 -9.58
C ASP A 153 -0.86 -16.95 -9.37
N ILE A 154 -1.55 -15.97 -9.99
CA ILE A 154 -3.01 -15.75 -9.82
C ILE A 154 -3.81 -16.74 -10.68
N PRO A 155 -4.89 -17.36 -10.14
CA PRO A 155 -5.81 -18.17 -10.91
C PRO A 155 -6.50 -17.37 -12.04
N LYS A 156 -6.70 -18.00 -13.20
CA LYS A 156 -7.28 -17.37 -14.41
C LYS A 156 -8.74 -16.95 -14.25
N GLU A 157 -9.40 -17.42 -13.19
CA GLU A 157 -10.80 -17.18 -12.88
C GLU A 157 -11.06 -15.81 -12.25
N PHE A 158 -10.02 -15.05 -11.86
CA PHE A 158 -10.18 -13.73 -11.26
C PHE A 158 -10.74 -12.69 -12.26
N PRO A 159 -11.66 -11.81 -11.82
CA PRO A 159 -12.27 -10.82 -12.69
C PRO A 159 -11.24 -9.87 -13.32
N TYR A 160 -11.37 -9.68 -14.64
CA TYR A 160 -10.50 -8.83 -15.48
C TYR A 160 -10.63 -7.33 -15.17
N LYS A 161 -11.80 -6.90 -14.70
CA LYS A 161 -12.08 -5.51 -14.34
C LYS A 161 -13.11 -5.50 -13.22
N GLU A 162 -12.81 -4.77 -12.16
CA GLU A 162 -13.72 -4.59 -11.03
C GLU A 162 -13.74 -3.12 -10.60
N SER A 163 -14.88 -2.63 -10.13
CA SER A 163 -14.96 -1.32 -9.47
C SER A 163 -14.88 -1.53 -7.97
N PHE A 164 -14.25 -0.59 -7.28
CA PHE A 164 -14.06 -0.67 -5.84
C PHE A 164 -14.77 0.45 -5.10
N SER A 165 -15.20 0.12 -3.89
CA SER A 165 -15.92 1.02 -3.01
C SER A 165 -14.95 1.84 -2.17
N ASP A 166 -13.82 1.24 -1.77
CA ASP A 166 -12.79 1.89 -0.96
C ASP A 166 -11.46 1.11 -1.00
N LEU A 167 -10.39 1.74 -0.51
CA LEU A 167 -9.05 1.16 -0.43
C LEU A 167 -8.29 1.77 0.76
N ASP A 168 -7.70 0.91 1.60
CA ASP A 168 -6.78 1.27 2.69
C ASP A 168 -5.34 0.89 2.29
N VAL A 169 -4.38 1.79 2.48
CA VAL A 169 -2.95 1.45 2.44
C VAL A 169 -2.42 1.59 3.85
N LEU A 170 -1.76 0.54 4.32
CA LEU A 170 -1.16 0.48 5.64
C LEU A 170 0.36 0.33 5.49
N ILE A 171 1.11 1.11 6.24
CA ILE A 171 2.56 0.92 6.39
C ILE A 171 2.82 -0.10 7.50
N VAL A 172 3.83 -0.94 7.31
CA VAL A 172 4.45 -1.72 8.39
C VAL A 172 4.90 -0.74 9.46
N CYS A 173 4.53 -0.94 10.73
CA CYS A 173 5.13 -0.15 11.82
C CYS A 173 6.61 -0.56 11.93
N PRO A 174 7.60 0.33 11.66
CA PRO A 174 8.98 0.01 11.99
C PRO A 174 9.07 -0.37 13.46
N SER A 175 9.86 -1.40 13.79
CA SER A 175 10.05 -1.92 15.15
C SER A 175 10.53 -0.87 16.19
N SER A 176 10.77 0.38 15.75
CA SER A 176 11.22 1.55 16.51
C SER A 176 10.23 2.75 16.51
N THR A 177 8.95 2.56 16.15
CA THR A 177 7.95 3.62 15.83
C THR A 177 7.68 4.75 16.84
N ASN A 178 8.37 4.85 17.97
CA ASN A 178 8.28 6.02 18.84
C ASN A 178 9.25 7.16 18.50
N ILE A 179 10.24 6.97 17.61
CA ILE A 179 11.26 8.02 17.38
C ILE A 179 11.07 8.74 16.04
N LEU A 180 10.95 8.04 14.91
CA LEU A 180 10.87 8.68 13.59
C LEU A 180 9.56 9.45 13.34
N LYS A 181 8.42 8.95 13.85
CA LYS A 181 7.14 9.69 13.81
C LYS A 181 7.11 10.87 14.78
N LEU A 182 7.75 10.75 15.94
CA LEU A 182 7.91 11.85 16.89
C LEU A 182 8.77 12.96 16.28
N ILE A 183 9.88 12.60 15.62
CA ILE A 183 10.77 13.53 14.93
C ILE A 183 10.04 14.20 13.75
N LYS A 184 9.37 13.45 12.87
CA LYS A 184 8.60 14.05 11.76
C LYS A 184 7.43 14.94 12.25
N GLY A 185 6.85 14.66 13.42
CA GLY A 185 5.79 15.47 14.03
C GLY A 185 6.28 16.69 14.82
N LEU A 186 7.50 16.64 15.37
CA LEU A 186 8.14 17.75 16.08
C LEU A 186 8.75 18.80 15.13
N PHE A 187 9.09 18.39 13.90
CA PHE A 187 9.76 19.27 12.94
C PHE A 187 8.87 19.50 11.72
N ASN A 188 8.10 20.59 11.75
CA ASN A 188 7.46 21.14 10.56
C ASN A 188 8.39 22.23 10.00
N PRO A 189 9.14 22.00 8.91
CA PRO A 189 10.03 23.02 8.36
C PRO A 189 9.21 24.21 7.84
N LYS A 190 9.20 25.30 8.61
CA LYS A 190 8.65 26.58 8.14
C LYS A 190 9.67 27.26 7.26
N ALA A 191 9.46 27.09 5.95
CA ALA A 191 10.09 27.81 4.86
C ALA A 191 11.60 27.58 4.64
N LEU A 192 11.92 27.20 3.40
CA LEU A 192 13.27 27.22 2.84
C LEU A 192 13.68 28.67 2.59
N TYR A 193 14.78 29.13 3.18
CA TYR A 193 15.41 30.38 2.78
C TYR A 193 16.80 30.13 2.21
N HIS A 194 17.06 30.74 1.05
CA HIS A 194 18.29 30.58 0.29
C HIS A 194 19.23 31.75 0.58
N ASN A 195 20.20 31.55 1.47
CA ASN A 195 21.26 32.52 1.73
C ASN A 195 22.55 32.10 1.04
N GLY A 196 22.69 32.49 -0.24
CA GLY A 196 23.97 32.73 -0.92
C GLY A 196 25.06 31.65 -0.89
N GLY A 197 24.74 30.38 -0.61
CA GLY A 197 25.75 29.31 -0.59
C GLY A 197 25.32 27.95 -0.02
N GLY A 198 24.13 27.82 0.59
CA GLY A 198 23.61 26.54 1.05
C GLY A 198 22.20 26.63 1.64
N TYR A 199 21.55 25.47 1.78
CA TYR A 199 20.28 25.34 2.50
C TYR A 199 20.56 25.33 4.01
N SER A 200 19.84 26.15 4.78
CA SER A 200 19.87 26.11 6.26
C SER A 200 18.45 25.85 6.79
N PHE A 201 18.37 25.08 7.87
CA PHE A 201 17.12 24.75 8.57
C PHE A 201 17.05 25.57 9.86
N ASP A 202 15.91 26.20 10.11
CA ASP A 202 15.61 26.81 11.41
C ASP A 202 14.76 25.82 12.22
N PHE A 203 15.20 25.47 13.43
CA PHE A 203 14.50 24.54 14.32
C PHE A 203 14.12 25.27 15.60
N GLU A 204 12.84 25.52 15.84
CA GLU A 204 12.36 25.81 17.20
C GLU A 204 12.10 24.48 17.92
N LEU A 205 12.86 24.24 19.00
CA LEU A 205 12.54 23.21 19.98
C LEU A 205 11.30 23.63 20.75
N PHE A 206 10.18 22.94 20.58
CA PHE A 206 9.10 23.00 21.56
C PHE A 206 9.55 22.27 22.82
N GLN A 207 9.67 23.00 23.93
CA GLN A 207 9.68 22.38 25.25
C GLN A 207 8.30 21.79 25.51
N ILE A 208 8.27 20.50 25.83
CA ILE A 208 7.06 19.81 26.28
C ILE A 208 7.05 19.95 27.82
N ASP A 209 6.00 20.57 28.36
CA ASP A 209 5.64 20.49 29.79
C ASP A 209 5.03 19.12 30.13
#